data_AF-A0A919JUZ5-F1
#
_entry.id   AF-A0A919JUZ5-F1
#
_cell.length_a   1.000
_cell.length_b   1.000
_cell.length_c   1.000
_cell.angle_alpha   90.00
_cell.angle_beta   90.00
_cell.angle_gamma   90.00
#
_symmetry.space_group_name_H-M   'P 1'
#
loop_
_entity.id
_entity.type
_entity.pdbx_description
1 polymer ?
#
loop_
_entity_poly.entity_id
_entity_poly.type
_entity_poly.pdbx_seq_one_letter_code
_entity_poly.pdbx_strand_id
1 'polypeptide(L)'
;MVIVGRHTIGGRVAVDRAGVAAHTGAARRTVNLWHRNRERTGFPHGFTDESGREWFWLDQITAFHTAHQQAKVAVLTEVDRSGDPDELVGSGEAAKILRYGSYRNLPDQLSDRPDDIEILSDGRLRRRWYRRTVWAIADARTGRQSTGRTPGTTTGPLKPHPYADDPRLQVAAELLAEAQQNGRDRRGLGVELARRLGVAQRTAQRLLTAAEANL
;
A
#
# COMPACT_ATOMS: atom_id res chain seq x y z
N MET A 1 16.67 -14.17 2.10
CA MET A 1 17.25 -14.27 0.75
C MET A 1 16.15 -14.76 -0.19
N VAL A 2 15.70 -13.97 -1.17
CA VAL A 2 14.67 -14.40 -2.12
C VAL A 2 15.36 -15.17 -3.23
N ILE A 3 15.04 -16.46 -3.38
CA ILE A 3 15.57 -17.28 -4.48
C ILE A 3 14.90 -16.80 -5.77
N VAL A 4 15.71 -16.32 -6.72
CA VAL A 4 15.26 -15.86 -8.03
C VAL A 4 15.56 -16.95 -9.04
N GLY A 5 14.53 -17.44 -9.74
CA GLY A 5 14.70 -18.35 -10.86
C GLY A 5 15.09 -17.57 -12.12
N ARG A 6 16.14 -18.02 -12.81
CA ARG A 6 16.52 -17.54 -14.15
C ARG A 6 16.77 -18.73 -15.07
N HIS A 7 16.20 -18.69 -16.27
CA HIS A 7 16.35 -19.72 -17.29
C HIS A 7 16.73 -19.07 -18.61
N THR A 8 17.72 -19.62 -19.31
CA THR A 8 18.08 -19.17 -20.66
C THR A 8 17.64 -20.23 -21.67
N ILE A 9 16.91 -19.83 -22.71
CA ILE A 9 16.39 -20.72 -23.76
C ILE A 9 16.61 -20.03 -25.09
N GLY A 10 17.39 -20.65 -25.99
CA GLY A 10 17.69 -20.08 -27.31
C GLY A 10 18.29 -18.66 -27.25
N GLY A 11 19.11 -18.37 -26.25
CA GLY A 11 19.71 -17.04 -26.03
C GLY A 11 18.78 -16.00 -25.40
N ARG A 12 17.49 -16.32 -25.21
CA ARG A 12 16.53 -15.46 -24.51
C ARG A 12 16.45 -15.84 -23.05
N VAL A 13 16.30 -14.84 -22.19
CA VAL A 13 16.25 -15.03 -20.75
C VAL A 13 14.81 -14.98 -20.27
N ALA A 14 14.40 -16.00 -19.54
CA ALA A 14 13.19 -16.02 -18.76
C ALA A 14 13.50 -15.95 -17.26
N VAL A 15 12.60 -15.33 -16.51
CA VAL A 15 12.66 -15.21 -15.05
C VAL A 15 11.36 -15.69 -14.44
N ASP A 16 11.43 -16.24 -13.24
CA ASP A 16 10.22 -16.53 -12.48
C ASP A 16 9.63 -15.24 -11.91
N ARG A 17 8.46 -15.33 -11.26
CA ARG A 17 7.81 -14.14 -10.68
C ARG A 17 8.65 -13.45 -9.59
N ALA A 18 9.59 -14.16 -8.94
CA ALA A 18 10.52 -13.55 -7.99
C ALA A 18 11.59 -12.74 -8.73
N GLY A 19 12.07 -13.24 -9.86
CA GLY A 19 12.95 -12.49 -10.76
C GLY A 19 12.27 -11.29 -11.41
N VAL A 20 10.98 -11.36 -11.74
CA VAL A 20 10.21 -10.18 -12.17
C VAL A 20 10.19 -9.11 -11.06
N ALA A 21 9.94 -9.51 -9.81
CA ALA A 21 9.95 -8.60 -8.67
C ALA A 21 11.33 -7.95 -8.47
N ALA A 22 12.41 -8.75 -8.53
CA ALA A 22 13.78 -8.25 -8.43
C ALA A 22 14.15 -7.30 -9.58
N HIS A 23 13.76 -7.62 -10.81
CA HIS A 23 14.06 -6.82 -12.01
C HIS A 23 13.29 -5.49 -12.05
N THR A 24 12.02 -5.50 -11.66
CA THR A 24 11.17 -4.29 -11.70
C THR A 24 11.25 -3.45 -10.44
N GLY A 25 11.85 -3.98 -9.35
CA GLY A 25 11.80 -3.37 -8.02
C GLY A 25 10.42 -3.42 -7.36
N ALA A 26 9.43 -4.06 -7.97
CA ALA A 26 8.08 -4.16 -7.43
C ALA A 26 7.98 -5.26 -6.37
N ALA A 27 7.12 -5.05 -5.37
CA ALA A 27 6.80 -6.09 -4.40
C ALA A 27 6.18 -7.32 -5.09
N ARG A 28 6.51 -8.52 -4.59
CA ARG A 28 6.00 -9.80 -5.14
C ARG A 28 4.47 -9.85 -5.23
N ARG A 29 3.77 -9.23 -4.26
CA ARG A 29 2.31 -9.08 -4.26
C ARG A 29 1.82 -8.22 -5.43
N THR A 30 2.53 -7.16 -5.77
CA THR A 30 2.24 -6.31 -6.94
C THR A 30 2.39 -7.08 -8.24
N VAL A 31 3.46 -7.88 -8.37
CA VAL A 31 3.63 -8.77 -9.54
C VAL A 31 2.49 -9.77 -9.66
N ASN A 32 2.05 -10.38 -8.55
CA ASN A 32 0.87 -11.25 -8.56
C ASN A 32 -0.42 -10.51 -8.97
N LEU A 33 -0.56 -9.24 -8.60
CA LEU A 33 -1.71 -8.43 -8.97
C LEU A 33 -1.69 -8.08 -10.46
N TRP A 34 -0.53 -7.74 -11.02
CA TRP A 34 -0.35 -7.52 -12.45
C TRP A 34 -0.68 -8.79 -13.23
N HIS A 35 -0.11 -9.93 -12.83
CA HIS A 35 -0.36 -11.23 -13.46
C HIS A 35 -1.84 -11.63 -13.42
N ARG A 36 -2.50 -11.52 -12.24
CA ARG A 36 -3.93 -11.84 -12.09
C ARG A 36 -4.82 -10.95 -12.96
N ASN A 37 -4.47 -9.68 -13.10
CA ASN A 37 -5.23 -8.70 -13.88
C ASN A 37 -4.52 -8.37 -15.20
N ARG A 38 -3.89 -9.37 -15.84
CA ARG A 38 -3.05 -9.14 -17.03
C ARG A 38 -3.82 -8.50 -18.18
N GLU A 39 -5.08 -8.86 -18.37
CA GLU A 39 -5.95 -8.30 -19.42
C GLU A 39 -6.10 -6.79 -19.29
N ARG A 40 -6.18 -6.28 -18.05
CA ARG A 40 -6.27 -4.85 -17.77
C ARG A 40 -4.92 -4.17 -17.74
N THR A 41 -3.89 -4.85 -17.24
CA THR A 41 -2.58 -4.24 -16.98
C THR A 41 -1.62 -4.35 -18.15
N GLY A 42 -1.86 -5.25 -19.10
CA GLY A 42 -0.94 -5.60 -20.18
C GLY A 42 0.24 -6.47 -19.71
N PHE A 43 0.15 -7.12 -18.55
CA PHE A 43 1.23 -7.95 -18.03
C PHE A 43 1.51 -9.14 -18.97
N PRO A 44 2.78 -9.44 -19.29
CA PRO A 44 3.12 -10.49 -20.26
C PRO A 44 2.60 -11.88 -19.90
N HIS A 45 2.27 -12.66 -20.92
CA HIS A 45 1.98 -14.08 -20.76
C HIS A 45 3.26 -14.85 -20.39
N GLY A 46 3.16 -15.68 -19.35
CA GLY A 46 4.21 -16.62 -19.00
C GLY A 46 4.05 -17.94 -19.76
N PHE A 47 5.04 -18.80 -19.61
CA PHE A 47 5.01 -20.20 -20.04
C PHE A 47 5.41 -21.09 -18.87
N THR A 48 4.98 -22.35 -18.89
CA THR A 48 5.39 -23.35 -17.91
C THR A 48 6.47 -24.25 -18.48
N ASP A 49 7.47 -24.60 -17.68
CA ASP A 49 8.42 -25.66 -18.03
C ASP A 49 7.85 -27.05 -17.70
N GLU A 50 8.63 -28.09 -17.97
CA GLU A 50 8.28 -29.49 -17.69
C GLU A 50 8.06 -29.77 -16.20
N SER A 51 8.62 -28.95 -15.30
CA SER A 51 8.38 -29.03 -13.86
C SER A 51 7.10 -28.34 -13.40
N GLY A 52 6.37 -27.70 -14.33
CA GLY A 52 5.17 -26.91 -14.06
C GLY A 52 5.47 -25.52 -13.49
N ARG A 53 6.74 -25.09 -13.48
CA ARG A 53 7.12 -23.76 -12.99
C ARG A 53 6.85 -22.71 -14.06
N GLU A 54 6.25 -21.59 -13.65
CA GLU A 54 5.93 -20.49 -14.56
C GLU A 54 7.10 -19.50 -14.72
N TRP A 55 7.36 -19.15 -15.98
CA TRP A 55 8.47 -18.32 -16.45
C TRP A 55 7.97 -17.18 -17.34
N PHE A 56 8.66 -16.04 -17.28
CA PHE A 56 8.34 -14.83 -18.05
C PHE A 56 9.58 -14.33 -18.77
N TRP A 57 9.46 -13.99 -20.05
CA TRP A 57 10.59 -13.44 -20.80
C TRP A 57 10.99 -12.06 -20.26
N LEU A 58 12.28 -11.89 -19.96
CA LEU A 58 12.81 -10.70 -19.32
C LEU A 58 12.67 -9.44 -20.19
N ASP A 59 12.82 -9.58 -21.51
CA ASP A 59 12.62 -8.52 -22.50
C ASP A 59 11.17 -8.00 -22.48
N GLN A 60 10.19 -8.90 -22.47
CA GLN A 60 8.77 -8.56 -22.38
C GLN A 60 8.42 -7.90 -21.05
N ILE A 61 8.99 -8.40 -19.94
CA ILE A 61 8.82 -7.78 -18.62
C ILE A 61 9.41 -6.37 -18.60
N THR A 62 10.56 -6.17 -19.24
CA THR A 62 11.19 -4.85 -19.37
C THR A 62 10.31 -3.90 -20.17
N ALA A 63 9.82 -4.33 -21.34
CA ALA A 63 8.93 -3.54 -22.18
C ALA A 63 7.63 -3.17 -21.45
N PHE A 64 6.99 -4.15 -20.79
CA PHE A 64 5.83 -3.93 -19.93
C PHE A 64 6.12 -2.90 -18.84
N HIS A 65 7.23 -3.04 -18.11
CA HIS A 65 7.53 -2.16 -16.99
C HIS A 65 7.76 -0.72 -17.46
N THR A 66 8.48 -0.51 -18.56
CA THR A 66 8.69 0.81 -19.17
C THR A 66 7.36 1.45 -19.58
N ALA A 67 6.51 0.72 -20.31
CA ALA A 67 5.19 1.22 -20.71
C ALA A 67 4.29 1.51 -19.50
N HIS A 68 4.36 0.65 -18.46
CA HIS A 68 3.61 0.83 -17.22
C HIS A 68 4.04 2.09 -16.47
N GLN A 69 5.34 2.38 -16.41
CA GLN A 69 5.83 3.63 -15.79
C GLN A 69 5.43 4.85 -16.62
N GLN A 70 5.52 4.79 -17.95
CA GLN A 70 5.07 5.88 -18.83
C GLN A 70 3.58 6.17 -18.67
N ALA A 71 2.74 5.13 -18.64
CA ALA A 71 1.30 5.28 -18.42
C ALA A 71 0.99 5.87 -17.04
N LYS A 72 1.76 5.49 -16.00
CA LYS A 72 1.62 6.10 -14.66
C LYS A 72 2.00 7.58 -14.68
N VAL A 73 3.06 7.96 -15.39
CA VAL A 73 3.49 9.34 -15.54
C VAL A 73 2.46 10.16 -16.31
N ALA A 74 1.89 9.62 -17.40
CA ALA A 74 0.89 10.31 -18.20
C ALA A 74 -0.41 10.65 -17.44
N VAL A 75 -0.71 9.90 -16.37
CA VAL A 75 -1.90 10.12 -15.52
C VAL A 75 -1.56 10.95 -14.26
N LEU A 76 -0.29 11.31 -14.04
CA LEU A 76 0.07 12.23 -12.96
C LEU A 76 -0.56 13.60 -13.19
N THR A 77 -0.90 14.27 -12.10
CA THR A 77 -1.45 15.62 -12.15
C THR A 77 -0.51 16.53 -12.93
N GLU A 78 -1.06 17.19 -13.95
CA GLU A 78 -0.35 18.16 -14.78
C GLU A 78 0.37 19.19 -13.90
N VAL A 79 1.62 19.49 -14.23
CA VAL A 79 2.47 20.41 -13.47
C VAL A 79 2.56 21.69 -14.26
N ASP A 80 2.31 22.84 -13.63
CA ASP A 80 2.53 24.13 -14.27
C ASP A 80 4.04 24.39 -14.44
N ARG A 81 4.49 24.45 -15.70
CA ARG A 81 5.90 24.69 -16.07
C ARG A 81 6.18 26.14 -16.47
N SER A 82 5.23 27.05 -16.27
CA SER A 82 5.44 28.47 -16.52
C SER A 82 6.31 29.10 -15.42
N GLY A 83 6.91 30.25 -15.73
CA GLY A 83 7.72 31.04 -14.81
C GLY A 83 9.22 30.77 -14.88
N ASP A 84 9.99 31.59 -14.17
CA ASP A 84 11.45 31.50 -14.12
C ASP A 84 11.88 30.31 -13.24
N PRO A 85 12.69 29.35 -13.77
CA PRO A 85 13.21 28.22 -12.99
C PRO A 85 13.87 28.62 -11.66
N ASP A 86 14.43 29.83 -11.59
CA ASP A 86 15.23 30.35 -10.48
C ASP A 86 14.44 31.29 -9.57
N GLU A 87 13.13 31.43 -9.79
CA GLU A 87 12.22 32.14 -8.90
C GLU A 87 11.95 31.32 -7.61
N LEU A 88 12.13 31.96 -6.45
CA LEU A 88 11.79 31.39 -5.14
C LEU A 88 10.30 31.51 -4.82
N VAL A 89 9.60 30.38 -4.86
CA VAL A 89 8.18 30.25 -4.55
C VAL A 89 7.95 29.74 -3.13
N GLY A 90 6.89 30.25 -2.47
CA GLY A 90 6.44 29.75 -1.16
C GLY A 90 5.49 28.55 -1.27
N SER A 91 5.10 27.97 -0.13
CA SER A 91 4.28 26.74 -0.09
C SER A 91 2.95 26.81 -0.83
N GLY A 92 2.28 27.97 -0.77
CA GLY A 92 1.02 28.18 -1.50
C GLY A 92 1.19 28.11 -3.01
N GLU A 93 2.27 28.70 -3.53
CA GLU A 93 2.55 28.74 -4.96
C GLU A 93 3.12 27.41 -5.45
N ALA A 94 3.99 26.76 -4.66
CA ALA A 94 4.43 25.39 -4.91
C ALA A 94 3.22 24.43 -5.01
N ALA A 95 2.19 24.61 -4.17
CA ALA A 95 0.98 23.80 -4.24
C ALA A 95 0.23 24.01 -5.55
N LYS A 96 0.12 25.25 -6.05
CA LYS A 96 -0.51 25.55 -7.34
C LYS A 96 0.28 24.95 -8.51
N ILE A 97 1.60 25.08 -8.50
CA ILE A 97 2.50 24.50 -9.51
C ILE A 97 2.26 22.99 -9.63
N LEU A 98 2.08 22.35 -8.48
CA LEU A 98 1.84 20.92 -8.35
C LEU A 98 0.35 20.52 -8.43
N ARG A 99 -0.54 21.51 -8.65
CA ARG A 99 -2.01 21.39 -8.72
C ARG A 99 -2.68 20.76 -7.48
N TYR A 100 -2.12 20.98 -6.31
CA TYR A 100 -2.78 20.65 -5.04
C TYR A 100 -3.75 21.75 -4.63
N GLY A 101 -4.94 21.36 -4.15
CA GLY A 101 -5.92 22.31 -3.62
C GLY A 101 -5.52 22.98 -2.30
N SER A 102 -4.44 22.53 -1.66
CA SER A 102 -3.92 23.13 -0.42
C SER A 102 -2.43 22.87 -0.26
N TYR A 103 -1.69 23.84 0.28
CA TYR A 103 -0.28 23.70 0.65
C TYR A 103 -0.03 22.63 1.72
N ARG A 104 -1.06 22.23 2.47
CA ARG A 104 -0.96 21.14 3.46
C ARG A 104 -0.79 19.76 2.82
N ASN A 105 -1.08 19.65 1.52
CA ASN A 105 -0.94 18.42 0.74
C ASN A 105 0.37 18.38 -0.05
N LEU A 106 1.30 19.29 0.24
CA LEU A 106 2.62 19.23 -0.37
C LEU A 106 3.32 17.92 0.01
N PRO A 107 4.07 17.29 -0.91
CA PRO A 107 4.81 16.08 -0.59
C PRO A 107 5.87 16.33 0.48
N ASP A 108 6.07 15.38 1.39
CA ASP A 108 7.12 15.44 2.41
C ASP A 108 8.51 15.65 1.78
N GLN A 109 8.77 15.00 0.65
CA GLN A 109 10.01 15.16 -0.13
C GLN A 109 10.31 16.61 -0.53
N LEU A 110 9.28 17.43 -0.75
CA LEU A 110 9.44 18.86 -1.01
C LEU A 110 9.65 19.61 0.33
N SER A 111 8.83 19.31 1.34
CA SER A 111 8.90 19.91 2.67
C SER A 111 10.27 19.76 3.35
N ASP A 112 10.93 18.63 3.12
CA ASP A 112 12.24 18.27 3.70
C ASP A 112 13.43 18.89 2.95
N ARG A 113 13.20 19.48 1.77
CA ARG A 113 14.26 20.04 0.91
C ARG A 113 13.94 21.48 0.48
N PRO A 114 13.80 22.43 1.42
CA PRO A 114 13.69 23.85 1.08
C PRO A 114 15.01 24.38 0.50
N ASP A 115 14.90 25.23 -0.51
CA ASP A 115 16.06 25.96 -1.05
C ASP A 115 16.37 27.20 -0.21
N ASP A 116 15.37 27.74 0.49
CA ASP A 116 15.50 28.86 1.41
C ASP A 116 14.52 28.74 2.59
N ILE A 117 14.93 29.25 3.75
CA ILE A 117 14.13 29.28 4.97
C ILE A 117 14.19 30.68 5.57
N GLU A 118 13.04 31.34 5.59
CA GLU A 118 12.85 32.62 6.26
C GLU A 118 12.26 32.39 7.66
N ILE A 119 12.84 33.00 8.69
CA ILE A 119 12.30 32.99 10.05
C ILE A 119 11.43 34.24 10.22
N LEU A 120 10.13 34.04 10.44
CA LEU A 120 9.20 35.14 10.68
C LEU A 120 9.37 35.71 12.09
N SER A 121 8.84 36.92 12.30
CA SER A 121 8.84 37.61 13.58
C SER A 121 8.13 36.84 14.71
N ASP A 122 7.24 35.90 14.39
CA ASP A 122 6.55 35.00 15.33
C ASP A 122 7.33 33.69 15.59
N GLY A 123 8.55 33.56 15.07
CA GLY A 123 9.40 32.37 15.17
C GLY A 123 9.03 31.26 14.21
N ARG A 124 8.02 31.42 13.35
CA ARG A 124 7.65 30.39 12.37
C ARG A 124 8.62 30.36 11.20
N LEU A 125 8.90 29.15 10.74
CA LEU A 125 9.72 28.92 9.55
C LEU A 125 8.85 28.97 8.29
N ARG A 126 9.21 29.85 7.37
CA ARG A 126 8.65 29.91 6.02
C ARG A 126 9.64 29.33 5.03
N ARG A 127 9.29 28.16 4.52
CA ARG A 127 10.07 27.44 3.51
C ARG A 127 9.78 28.01 2.13
N ARG A 128 10.83 28.12 1.30
CA ARG A 128 10.76 28.50 -0.11
C ARG A 128 11.58 27.54 -0.96
N TRP A 129 11.20 27.45 -2.23
CA TRP A 129 11.82 26.56 -3.22
C TRP A 129 11.97 27.29 -4.53
N TYR A 130 13.03 26.99 -5.28
CA TYR A 130 13.09 27.36 -6.68
C TYR A 130 12.01 26.61 -7.47
N ARG A 131 11.44 27.23 -8.52
CA ARG A 131 10.48 26.53 -9.40
C ARG A 131 11.09 25.25 -9.98
N ARG A 132 12.37 25.27 -10.36
CA ARG A 132 13.12 24.08 -10.81
C ARG A 132 13.13 22.95 -9.79
N THR A 133 13.22 23.26 -8.49
CA THR A 133 13.18 22.26 -7.42
C THR A 133 11.80 21.63 -7.31
N VAL A 134 10.75 22.46 -7.38
CA VAL A 134 9.35 21.99 -7.37
C VAL A 134 9.09 21.08 -8.58
N TRP A 135 9.56 21.44 -9.77
CA TRP A 135 9.44 20.62 -10.98
C TRP A 135 10.24 19.32 -10.88
N ALA A 136 11.47 19.36 -10.38
CA ALA A 136 12.28 18.16 -10.20
C ALA A 136 11.59 17.17 -9.24
N ILE A 137 10.97 17.65 -8.16
CA ILE A 137 10.15 16.80 -7.27
C ILE A 137 8.92 16.26 -8.00
N ALA A 138 8.30 17.06 -8.88
CA ALA A 138 7.18 16.61 -9.67
C ALA A 138 7.57 15.51 -10.68
N ASP A 139 8.72 15.66 -11.34
CA ASP A 139 9.27 14.69 -12.29
C ASP A 139 9.74 13.41 -11.61
N ALA A 140 10.21 13.50 -10.36
CA ALA A 140 10.55 12.35 -9.53
C ALA A 140 9.32 11.56 -9.03
N ARG A 141 8.08 12.04 -9.26
CA ARG A 141 6.88 11.30 -8.87
C ARG A 141 6.74 10.05 -9.72
N THR A 142 6.90 8.89 -9.10
CA THR A 142 6.71 7.58 -9.75
C THR A 142 5.26 7.09 -9.77
N GLY A 143 4.28 8.01 -9.66
CA GLY A 143 2.84 7.71 -9.61
C GLY A 143 2.17 8.25 -8.34
N ARG A 144 0.83 8.08 -8.26
CA ARG A 144 0.02 8.41 -7.08
C ARG A 144 0.64 7.72 -5.85
N GLN A 145 1.39 8.49 -5.06
CA GLN A 145 1.77 8.08 -3.72
C GLN A 145 0.45 7.85 -2.99
N SER A 146 0.09 6.57 -2.81
CA SER A 146 -0.95 6.25 -1.86
C SER A 146 -0.48 6.87 -0.55
N THR A 147 -1.33 7.67 0.08
CA THR A 147 -1.17 8.05 1.49
C THR A 147 -1.23 6.81 2.41
N GLY A 148 -1.36 5.60 1.85
CA GLY A 148 -1.12 4.34 2.52
C GLY A 148 0.38 4.08 2.74
N ARG A 149 0.74 4.09 4.01
CA ARG A 149 1.86 3.38 4.68
C ARG A 149 3.02 2.93 3.78
N THR A 150 4.18 3.50 4.05
CA THR A 150 5.48 3.12 3.46
C THR A 150 5.64 1.60 3.40
N PRO A 151 5.90 1.02 2.21
CA PRO A 151 6.25 -0.39 2.09
C PRO A 151 7.52 -0.66 2.91
N GLY A 152 7.42 -1.49 3.94
CA GLY A 152 8.53 -1.83 4.83
C GLY A 152 8.41 -1.30 6.26
N THR A 153 7.46 -0.43 6.57
CA THR A 153 7.14 -0.10 7.98
C THR A 153 6.23 -1.19 8.54
N THR A 154 6.83 -2.28 8.99
CA THR A 154 6.18 -3.21 9.93
C THR A 154 5.86 -2.40 11.19
N THR A 155 4.58 -2.10 11.38
CA THR A 155 4.06 -1.36 12.53
C THR A 155 4.15 -2.33 13.69
N GLY A 156 5.31 -2.34 14.35
CA GLY A 156 5.55 -3.07 15.58
C GLY A 156 5.03 -4.51 15.57
N PRO A 157 4.84 -5.10 16.75
CA PRO A 157 3.88 -6.19 16.87
C PRO A 157 2.52 -5.68 16.41
N LEU A 158 1.72 -6.52 15.71
CA LEU A 158 0.29 -6.27 15.59
C LEU A 158 -0.21 -5.90 16.99
N LYS A 159 -0.87 -4.74 17.14
CA LYS A 159 -1.59 -4.48 18.40
C LYS A 159 -2.43 -5.73 18.66
N PRO A 160 -2.29 -6.38 19.83
CA PRO A 160 -3.06 -7.57 20.14
C PRO A 160 -4.53 -7.25 19.87
N HIS A 161 -5.26 -8.23 19.33
CA HIS A 161 -6.70 -8.08 19.12
C HIS A 161 -7.30 -7.53 20.43
N PRO A 162 -8.27 -6.60 20.42
CA PRO A 162 -8.75 -5.92 21.63
C PRO A 162 -9.22 -6.83 22.78
N TYR A 163 -9.32 -8.14 22.55
CA TYR A 163 -9.75 -9.16 23.50
C TYR A 163 -8.76 -10.34 23.61
N ALA A 164 -7.53 -10.25 23.09
CA ALA A 164 -6.59 -11.38 22.98
C ALA A 164 -6.34 -12.12 24.31
N ASP A 165 -6.49 -11.43 25.44
CA ASP A 165 -6.36 -11.99 26.79
C ASP A 165 -7.63 -11.75 27.65
N ASP A 166 -8.79 -11.54 27.02
CA ASP A 166 -10.03 -11.27 27.75
C ASP A 166 -10.66 -12.59 28.24
N PRO A 167 -10.80 -12.82 29.56
CA PRO A 167 -11.37 -14.06 30.10
C PRO A 167 -12.83 -14.30 29.65
N ARG A 168 -13.51 -13.25 29.16
CA ARG A 168 -14.85 -13.37 28.58
C ARG A 168 -14.89 -14.09 27.24
N LEU A 169 -13.75 -14.22 26.55
CA LEU A 169 -13.66 -15.03 25.32
C LEU A 169 -13.85 -16.53 25.61
N GLN A 170 -13.39 -17.01 26.76
CA GLN A 170 -13.57 -18.40 27.16
C GLN A 170 -15.06 -18.73 27.32
N VAL A 171 -15.81 -17.86 28.03
CA VAL A 171 -17.27 -18.00 28.19
C VAL A 171 -18.01 -17.90 26.86
N ALA A 172 -17.51 -17.06 25.93
CA ALA A 172 -18.07 -16.95 24.58
C ALA A 172 -17.81 -18.21 23.73
N ALA A 173 -16.61 -18.81 23.84
CA ALA A 173 -16.25 -20.06 23.17
C ALA A 173 -17.05 -21.25 23.70
N GLU A 174 -17.22 -21.34 25.03
CA GLU A 174 -18.06 -22.37 25.68
C GLU A 174 -19.51 -22.27 25.21
N LEU A 175 -20.08 -21.06 25.15
CA LEU A 175 -21.43 -20.87 24.65
C LEU A 175 -21.60 -21.27 23.17
N LEU A 176 -20.59 -21.01 22.33
CA LEU A 176 -20.60 -21.45 20.93
C LEU A 176 -20.52 -22.97 20.82
N ALA A 177 -19.67 -23.62 21.63
CA ALA A 177 -19.55 -25.07 21.66
C ALA A 177 -20.84 -25.74 22.16
N GLU A 178 -21.47 -25.21 23.22
CA GLU A 178 -22.78 -25.65 23.72
C GLU A 178 -23.86 -25.51 22.64
N ALA A 179 -23.89 -24.39 21.93
CA ALA A 179 -24.86 -24.17 20.86
C ALA A 179 -24.68 -25.18 19.72
N GLN A 180 -23.44 -25.43 19.31
CA GLN A 180 -23.10 -26.40 18.26
C GLN A 180 -23.48 -27.84 18.66
N GLN A 181 -23.16 -28.26 19.89
CA GLN A 181 -23.51 -29.60 20.40
C GLN A 181 -25.03 -29.82 20.46
N ASN A 182 -25.79 -28.76 20.76
CA ASN A 182 -27.24 -28.79 20.83
C ASN A 182 -27.92 -28.53 19.47
N GLY A 183 -27.16 -28.39 18.38
CA GLY A 183 -27.69 -28.09 17.04
C GLY A 183 -28.38 -26.71 16.94
N ARG A 184 -28.06 -25.77 17.83
CA ARG A 184 -28.65 -24.43 17.88
C ARG A 184 -27.84 -23.47 17.00
N ASP A 185 -28.56 -22.60 16.29
CA ASP A 185 -27.93 -21.55 15.48
C ASP A 185 -27.44 -20.38 16.34
N ARG A 186 -26.72 -19.44 15.71
CA ARG A 186 -26.13 -18.28 16.39
C ARG A 186 -27.17 -17.24 16.85
N ARG A 187 -28.45 -17.40 16.49
CA ARG A 187 -29.46 -16.36 16.78
C ARG A 187 -29.73 -16.33 18.27
N GLY A 188 -29.76 -15.13 18.84
CA GLY A 188 -30.01 -14.94 20.28
C GLY A 188 -28.80 -15.12 21.20
N LEU A 189 -27.72 -15.81 20.76
CA LEU A 189 -26.53 -16.04 21.60
C LEU A 189 -25.86 -14.74 22.07
N GLY A 190 -25.92 -13.66 21.27
CA GLY A 190 -25.41 -12.35 21.68
C GLY A 190 -26.20 -11.71 22.83
N VAL A 191 -27.51 -11.96 22.93
CA VAL A 191 -28.36 -11.49 24.05
C VAL A 191 -28.11 -12.34 25.28
N GLU A 192 -27.99 -13.65 25.09
CA GLU A 192 -27.71 -14.61 26.14
C GLU A 192 -26.35 -14.35 26.80
N LEU A 193 -25.29 -14.21 26.00
CA LEU A 193 -23.96 -13.90 26.48
C LEU A 193 -23.90 -12.52 27.17
N ALA A 194 -24.63 -11.53 26.64
CA ALA A 194 -24.74 -10.21 27.26
C ALA A 194 -25.32 -10.28 28.67
N ARG A 195 -26.39 -11.08 28.85
CA ARG A 195 -27.00 -11.31 30.16
C ARG A 195 -26.06 -12.07 31.10
N ARG A 196 -25.39 -13.13 30.60
CA ARG A 196 -24.44 -13.94 31.38
C ARG A 196 -23.26 -13.11 31.91
N LEU A 197 -22.75 -12.18 31.10
CA LEU A 197 -21.56 -11.38 31.42
C LEU A 197 -21.87 -9.98 31.98
N GLY A 198 -23.15 -9.58 32.04
CA GLY A 198 -23.54 -8.23 32.45
C GLY A 198 -23.01 -7.11 31.53
N VAL A 199 -22.86 -7.38 30.23
CA VAL A 199 -22.31 -6.43 29.24
C VAL A 199 -23.35 -6.04 28.19
N ALA A 200 -23.09 -4.95 27.47
CA ALA A 200 -23.92 -4.57 26.33
C ALA A 200 -23.93 -5.66 25.24
N GLN A 201 -25.09 -5.87 24.60
CA GLN A 201 -25.27 -6.86 23.51
C GLN A 201 -24.25 -6.71 22.39
N ARG A 202 -23.89 -5.47 22.03
CA ARG A 202 -22.86 -5.18 21.01
C ARG A 202 -21.48 -5.68 21.43
N THR A 203 -21.14 -5.63 22.72
CA THR A 203 -19.88 -6.16 23.27
C THR A 203 -19.89 -7.68 23.25
N ALA A 204 -20.99 -8.31 23.66
CA ALA A 204 -21.16 -9.77 23.61
C ALA A 204 -21.06 -10.33 22.17
N GLN A 205 -21.68 -9.66 21.19
CA GLN A 205 -21.55 -10.06 19.77
C GLN A 205 -20.10 -10.01 19.28
N ARG A 206 -19.34 -8.97 19.67
CA ARG A 206 -17.92 -8.86 19.32
C ARG A 206 -17.07 -9.95 19.97
N LEU A 207 -17.38 -10.32 21.21
CA LEU A 207 -16.72 -11.44 21.90
C LEU A 207 -17.00 -12.78 21.21
N LEU A 208 -18.25 -13.04 20.79
CA LEU A 208 -18.58 -14.24 20.00
C LEU A 208 -17.84 -14.30 18.67
N THR A 209 -17.73 -13.17 17.97
CA THR A 209 -16.98 -13.11 16.69
C THR A 209 -15.48 -13.28 16.90
N ALA A 210 -14.93 -12.74 17.99
CA ALA A 210 -13.52 -12.91 18.34
C ALA A 210 -13.20 -14.34 18.78
N ALA A 211 -14.08 -14.99 19.55
CA ALA A 211 -13.91 -16.38 19.96
C ALA A 211 -13.95 -17.35 18.78
N GLU A 212 -14.88 -17.14 17.84
CA GLU A 212 -14.98 -17.95 16.61
C GLU A 212 -13.75 -17.82 15.69
N ALA A 213 -13.10 -16.66 15.67
CA ALA A 213 -11.86 -16.48 14.92
C ALA A 213 -10.64 -17.19 15.54
N ASN A 214 -10.78 -17.68 16.79
CA ASN A 214 -9.72 -18.35 17.56
C ASN A 214 -10.01 -19.85 17.82
N LEU A 215 -11.16 -20.37 17.35
CA LEU A 215 -11.50 -21.81 17.36
C LEU A 215 -10.99 -22.48 16.08
#